data_AF-W6KNV5-F1
#
_entry.id   AF-W6KNV5-F1
#
_cell.length_a   1.000
_cell.length_b   1.000
_cell.length_c   1.000
_cell.angle_alpha   90.00
_cell.angle_beta   90.00
_cell.angle_gamma   90.00
#
_symmetry.space_group_name_H-M   'P 1'
#
loop_
_entity.id
_entity.type
_entity.pdbx_description
1 polymer ?
#
loop_
_entity_poly.entity_id
_entity_poly.type
_entity_poly.pdbx_seq_one_letter_code
_entity_poly.pdbx_strand_id
1 'polypeptide(L)'
;MRRIIFTRKIVSAFFRFLSHSNDGSDGYDWKVRDLQDKRALAMNYIGDIKKRVPIHDAIRIKAQINNKALDHNDGPSSLFEPISSLTEHEETYDDVRKYMETVINGLMDEFSGDILDSIHESDASLLKDEFFGDEQTRSDCLQKWLKFRREVSDYQSYLSVPISEQNAWSAWYLRHVKGNFSNS
;
A
#
# COMPACT_ATOMS: atom_id res chain seq x y z
N MET A 1 -8.25 -22.61 26.52
CA MET A 1 -7.28 -23.31 25.65
C MET A 1 -7.53 -23.24 24.13
N ARG A 2 -8.66 -22.68 23.61
CA ARG A 2 -8.90 -22.59 22.16
C ARG A 2 -8.28 -21.36 21.45
N ARG A 3 -8.03 -20.26 22.16
CA ARG A 3 -7.42 -19.03 21.59
C ARG A 3 -5.94 -19.17 21.20
N ILE A 4 -5.17 -19.98 21.94
CA ILE A 4 -3.71 -20.15 21.74
C ILE A 4 -3.38 -20.98 20.47
N ILE A 5 -4.30 -21.85 20.05
CA ILE A 5 -4.10 -22.70 18.86
C ILE A 5 -4.38 -21.92 17.57
N PHE A 6 -5.29 -20.94 17.62
CA PHE A 6 -5.65 -20.10 16.48
C PHE A 6 -4.52 -19.11 16.13
N THR A 7 -3.92 -18.47 17.15
CA THR A 7 -2.81 -17.54 16.97
C THR A 7 -1.55 -18.22 16.41
N ARG A 8 -1.23 -19.44 16.88
CA ARG A 8 -0.09 -20.20 16.33
C ARG A 8 -0.23 -20.56 14.85
N LYS A 9 -1.44 -20.88 14.38
CA LYS A 9 -1.67 -21.21 12.96
C LYS A 9 -1.54 -19.99 12.05
N ILE A 10 -2.11 -18.84 12.46
CA ILE A 10 -2.01 -17.57 11.73
C ILE A 10 -0.55 -17.13 11.61
N VAL A 11 0.20 -17.17 12.71
CA VAL A 11 1.62 -16.80 12.74
C VAL A 11 2.44 -17.71 11.80
N SER A 12 2.21 -19.03 11.80
CA SER A 12 2.94 -19.94 10.89
C SER A 12 2.58 -19.74 9.41
N ALA A 13 1.33 -19.36 9.10
CA ALA A 13 0.89 -19.06 7.75
C ALA A 13 1.46 -17.73 7.24
N PHE A 14 1.52 -16.71 8.11
CA PHE A 14 2.20 -15.45 7.82
C PHE A 14 3.69 -15.64 7.58
N PHE A 15 4.39 -16.43 8.40
CA PHE A 15 5.82 -16.71 8.19
C PHE A 15 6.11 -17.43 6.87
N ARG A 16 5.24 -18.36 6.45
CA ARG A 16 5.36 -18.99 5.12
C ARG A 16 5.06 -18.00 4.01
N PHE A 17 4.06 -17.12 4.13
CA PHE A 17 3.78 -16.11 3.11
C PHE A 17 4.93 -15.10 2.98
N LEU A 18 5.52 -14.66 4.09
CA LEU A 18 6.68 -13.77 4.11
C LEU A 18 7.93 -14.41 3.49
N SER A 19 8.11 -15.74 3.62
CA SER A 19 9.23 -16.43 2.96
C SER A 19 9.11 -16.43 1.44
N HIS A 20 7.88 -16.39 0.89
CA HIS A 20 7.66 -16.32 -0.56
C HIS A 20 8.08 -14.97 -1.15
N SER A 21 8.18 -13.91 -0.33
CA SER A 21 8.61 -12.57 -0.75
C SER A 21 10.13 -12.43 -0.91
N ASN A 22 10.92 -13.39 -0.40
CA ASN A 22 12.37 -13.39 -0.56
C ASN A 22 12.82 -13.92 -1.93
N ASP A 23 14.04 -13.57 -2.32
CA ASP A 23 14.69 -14.09 -3.51
C ASP A 23 14.90 -15.61 -3.39
N GLY A 24 14.65 -16.35 -4.47
CA GLY A 24 14.70 -17.83 -4.49
C GLY A 24 13.55 -18.47 -5.28
N SER A 25 13.48 -19.80 -5.27
CA SER A 25 12.46 -20.60 -5.96
C SER A 25 11.09 -20.57 -5.29
N ASP A 26 11.01 -20.14 -4.03
CA ASP A 26 9.74 -20.02 -3.30
C ASP A 26 8.85 -18.95 -3.94
N GLY A 27 7.53 -19.21 -3.99
CA GLY A 27 6.60 -18.31 -4.66
C GLY A 27 6.71 -18.28 -6.19
N TYR A 28 7.21 -19.35 -6.80
CA TYR A 28 7.34 -19.50 -8.25
C TYR A 28 6.09 -19.05 -9.03
N ASP A 29 4.89 -19.44 -8.59
CA ASP A 29 3.65 -19.19 -9.33
C ASP A 29 3.37 -17.70 -9.55
N TRP A 30 3.50 -16.87 -8.50
CA TRP A 30 3.25 -15.45 -8.62
C TRP A 30 4.43 -14.71 -9.27
N LYS A 31 5.67 -15.16 -9.03
CA LYS A 31 6.88 -14.60 -9.66
C LYS A 31 6.87 -14.80 -11.18
N VAL A 32 6.50 -16.00 -11.65
CA VAL A 32 6.37 -16.30 -13.08
C VAL A 32 5.24 -15.50 -13.70
N ARG A 33 4.10 -15.39 -13.02
CA ARG A 33 2.99 -14.57 -13.50
C ARG A 33 3.41 -13.11 -13.67
N ASP A 34 4.08 -12.51 -12.68
CA ASP A 34 4.56 -11.13 -12.77
C ASP A 34 5.54 -10.93 -13.95
N LEU A 35 6.47 -11.86 -14.18
CA LEU A 35 7.39 -11.82 -15.33
C LEU A 35 6.67 -11.98 -16.67
N GLN A 36 5.65 -12.85 -16.74
CA GLN A 36 4.83 -13.04 -17.93
C GLN A 36 4.01 -11.79 -18.23
N ASP A 37 3.41 -11.16 -17.22
CA ASP A 37 2.62 -9.95 -17.36
C ASP A 37 3.50 -8.77 -17.87
N LYS A 38 4.71 -8.62 -17.33
CA LYS A 38 5.69 -7.63 -17.81
C LYS A 38 6.08 -7.86 -19.26
N ARG A 39 6.38 -9.11 -19.64
CA ARG A 39 6.72 -9.46 -21.02
C ARG A 39 5.54 -9.21 -21.95
N ALA A 40 4.33 -9.61 -21.56
CA ALA A 40 3.13 -9.42 -22.36
C ALA A 40 2.85 -7.93 -22.59
N LEU A 41 2.99 -7.09 -21.56
CA LEU A 41 2.88 -5.64 -21.67
C LEU A 41 3.90 -5.06 -22.65
N ALA A 42 5.17 -5.46 -22.54
CA ALA A 42 6.24 -5.02 -23.44
C ALA A 42 5.94 -5.38 -24.91
N MET A 43 5.51 -6.63 -25.17
CA MET A 43 5.19 -7.09 -26.52
C MET A 43 3.97 -6.38 -27.09
N ASN A 44 2.95 -6.14 -26.27
CA ASN A 44 1.77 -5.39 -26.70
C ASN A 44 2.12 -3.94 -27.04
N TYR A 45 3.02 -3.31 -26.28
CA TYR A 45 3.46 -1.94 -26.55
C TYR A 45 4.29 -1.83 -27.85
N ILE A 46 5.27 -2.71 -28.03
CA ILE A 46 6.19 -2.66 -29.17
C ILE A 46 5.54 -3.24 -30.44
N GLY A 47 4.90 -4.40 -30.34
CA GLY A 47 4.50 -5.22 -31.49
C GLY A 47 3.04 -5.11 -31.92
N ASP A 48 2.10 -4.71 -31.05
CA ASP A 48 0.69 -4.69 -31.42
C ASP A 48 0.29 -3.40 -32.15
N ILE A 49 0.34 -3.45 -33.48
CA ILE A 49 -0.04 -2.34 -34.37
C ILE A 49 -1.51 -1.96 -34.18
N LYS A 50 -2.38 -2.91 -33.78
CA LYS A 50 -3.82 -2.65 -33.62
C LYS A 50 -4.12 -1.71 -32.46
N LYS A 51 -3.18 -1.49 -31.55
CA LYS A 51 -3.31 -0.54 -30.43
C LYS A 51 -2.97 0.89 -30.81
N ARG A 52 -2.33 1.12 -31.96
CA ARG A 52 -1.90 2.45 -32.44
C ARG A 52 -3.03 3.16 -33.19
N VAL A 53 -4.18 3.29 -32.54
CA VAL A 53 -5.41 3.82 -33.15
C VAL A 53 -5.82 5.12 -32.46
N PRO A 54 -6.19 6.17 -33.22
CA PRO A 54 -6.75 7.40 -32.64
C PRO A 54 -8.03 7.13 -31.83
N ILE A 55 -8.15 7.83 -30.71
CA ILE A 55 -9.29 7.68 -29.80
C ILE A 55 -10.54 8.28 -30.45
N HIS A 56 -11.59 7.47 -30.60
CA HIS A 56 -12.92 7.85 -31.11
C HIS A 56 -14.00 7.67 -30.03
N ASP A 57 -15.22 8.13 -30.31
CA ASP A 57 -16.28 8.31 -29.31
C ASP A 57 -16.63 7.03 -28.55
N ALA A 58 -16.70 5.88 -29.24
CA ALA A 58 -16.95 4.60 -28.59
C ALA A 58 -15.90 4.27 -27.52
N ILE A 59 -14.61 4.55 -27.79
CA ILE A 59 -13.53 4.37 -26.82
C ILE A 59 -13.68 5.37 -25.67
N ARG A 60 -14.00 6.64 -25.95
CA ARG A 60 -14.16 7.67 -24.92
C ARG A 60 -15.27 7.32 -23.93
N ILE A 61 -16.45 6.96 -24.44
CA ILE A 61 -17.62 6.60 -23.62
C ILE A 61 -17.30 5.34 -22.79
N LYS A 62 -16.73 4.31 -23.42
CA LYS A 62 -16.42 3.06 -22.72
C LYS A 62 -15.32 3.24 -21.66
N ALA A 63 -14.30 4.05 -21.93
CA ALA A 63 -13.27 4.37 -20.95
C ALA A 63 -13.84 5.13 -19.74
N GLN A 64 -14.74 6.10 -19.97
CA GLN A 64 -15.43 6.81 -18.89
C GLN A 64 -16.28 5.88 -18.02
N ILE A 65 -17.02 4.96 -18.63
CA ILE A 65 -17.81 3.95 -17.90
C ILE A 65 -16.88 3.06 -17.07
N ASN A 66 -15.77 2.59 -17.64
CA ASN A 66 -14.81 1.75 -16.93
C ASN A 66 -14.14 2.49 -15.75
N ASN A 67 -13.81 3.77 -15.90
CA ASN A 67 -13.26 4.57 -14.81
C ASN A 67 -14.25 4.67 -13.64
N LYS A 68 -15.51 5.01 -13.93
CA LYS A 68 -16.57 5.04 -12.90
C LYS A 68 -16.76 3.68 -12.23
N ALA A 69 -16.66 2.59 -12.99
CA ALA A 69 -16.78 1.25 -12.43
C ALA A 69 -15.62 0.88 -11.49
N LEU A 70 -14.41 1.40 -11.74
CA LEU A 70 -13.27 1.23 -10.83
C LEU A 70 -13.43 2.08 -9.57
N ASP A 71 -13.95 3.31 -9.71
CA ASP A 71 -14.19 4.21 -8.58
C ASP A 71 -15.27 3.68 -7.63
N HIS A 72 -16.29 3.00 -8.16
CA HIS A 72 -17.37 2.37 -7.38
C HIS A 72 -17.00 1.00 -6.78
N ASN A 73 -15.76 0.54 -6.94
CA ASN A 73 -15.30 -0.68 -6.32
C ASN A 73 -14.81 -0.35 -4.90
N ASP A 74 -15.76 -0.15 -3.98
CA ASP A 74 -15.48 -0.08 -2.55
C ASP A 74 -14.76 -1.39 -2.17
N GLY A 75 -13.46 -1.30 -1.89
CA GLY A 75 -12.64 -2.45 -1.56
C GLY A 75 -13.24 -3.24 -0.39
N PRO A 76 -12.82 -4.50 -0.17
CA PRO A 76 -13.26 -5.25 1.00
C PRO A 76 -13.02 -4.39 2.25
N SER A 77 -14.07 -4.28 3.08
CA SER A 77 -14.03 -3.52 4.33
C SER A 77 -12.74 -3.83 5.08
N SER A 78 -12.13 -2.77 5.62
CA SER A 78 -10.83 -2.83 6.29
C SER A 78 -10.67 -4.10 7.12
N LEU A 79 -9.55 -4.81 6.97
CA LEU A 79 -9.24 -6.04 7.72
C LEU A 79 -9.32 -5.84 9.24
N PHE A 80 -9.23 -4.59 9.68
CA PHE A 80 -9.58 -4.14 11.01
C PHE A 80 -10.66 -3.08 10.88
N GLU A 81 -11.87 -3.35 11.35
CA GLU A 81 -12.82 -2.27 11.60
C GLU A 81 -12.10 -1.24 12.49
N PRO A 82 -12.10 0.06 12.11
CA PRO A 82 -11.61 1.09 13.00
C PRO A 82 -12.33 0.94 14.34
N ILE A 83 -11.61 0.87 15.45
CA ILE A 83 -12.25 0.76 16.78
C ILE A 83 -13.20 1.96 17.02
N SER A 84 -13.02 3.05 16.28
CA SER A 84 -13.94 4.19 16.23
C SER A 84 -15.34 3.89 15.65
N SER A 85 -15.58 2.72 15.03
CA SER A 85 -16.92 2.28 14.62
C SER A 85 -17.64 1.45 15.69
N LEU A 86 -16.96 1.06 16.79
CA LEU A 86 -17.62 0.43 17.95
C LEU A 86 -18.37 1.45 18.82
N THR A 87 -18.22 2.75 18.55
CA THR A 87 -18.99 3.84 19.17
C THR A 87 -20.20 4.24 18.32
N GLU A 88 -20.89 3.27 17.71
CA GLU A 88 -22.21 3.45 17.09
C GLU A 88 -23.35 3.52 18.13
N HIS A 89 -23.04 3.82 19.39
CA HIS A 89 -24.04 4.38 20.29
C HIS A 89 -24.01 5.90 20.11
N GLU A 90 -25.17 6.48 19.79
CA GLU A 90 -25.46 7.91 19.90
C GLU A 90 -25.24 8.38 21.35
N GLU A 91 -24.00 8.40 21.81
CA GLU A 91 -23.61 9.25 22.91
C GLU A 91 -23.56 10.65 22.30
N THR A 92 -24.48 11.49 22.75
CA THR A 92 -24.59 12.89 22.33
C THR A 92 -23.19 13.50 22.43
N TYR A 93 -22.77 14.33 21.47
CA TYR A 93 -21.44 14.97 21.48
C TYR A 93 -21.10 15.64 22.84
N ASP A 94 -22.14 16.03 23.59
CA ASP A 94 -22.09 16.54 24.96
C ASP A 94 -21.72 15.49 26.02
N ASP A 95 -22.15 14.24 25.88
CA ASP A 95 -21.82 13.15 26.80
C ASP A 95 -20.35 12.72 26.65
N VAL A 96 -19.86 12.64 25.41
CA VAL A 96 -18.43 12.38 25.13
C VAL A 96 -17.56 13.52 25.64
N ARG A 97 -18.00 14.77 25.42
CA ARG A 97 -17.31 15.96 25.94
C ARG A 97 -17.29 15.99 27.46
N LYS A 98 -18.41 15.66 28.11
CA LYS A 98 -18.54 15.64 29.57
C LYS A 98 -17.73 14.49 30.18
N TYR A 99 -17.70 13.32 29.55
CA TYR A 99 -16.82 12.22 29.94
C TYR A 99 -15.34 12.61 29.82
N MET A 100 -14.94 13.18 28.67
CA MET A 100 -13.58 13.69 28.45
C MET A 100 -13.22 14.77 29.47
N GLU A 101 -14.09 15.75 29.73
CA GLU A 101 -13.86 16.79 30.74
C GLU A 101 -13.75 16.20 32.15
N THR A 102 -14.54 15.18 32.49
CA THR A 102 -14.46 14.51 33.80
C THR A 102 -13.18 13.69 33.96
N VAL A 103 -12.75 13.01 32.90
CA VAL A 103 -11.50 12.24 32.85
C VAL A 103 -10.29 13.18 32.89
N ILE A 104 -10.31 14.26 32.12
CA ILE A 104 -9.27 15.30 32.12
C ILE A 104 -9.17 15.97 33.49
N ASN A 105 -10.31 16.34 34.09
CA ASN A 105 -10.32 16.97 35.41
C ASN A 105 -9.85 16.00 36.52
N GLY A 106 -10.21 14.71 36.44
CA GLY A 106 -9.71 13.68 37.36
C GLY A 106 -8.20 13.40 37.19
N LEU A 107 -7.70 13.42 35.95
CA LEU A 107 -6.27 13.28 35.63
C LEU A 107 -5.45 14.50 36.06
N MET A 108 -6.04 15.69 35.97
CA MET A 108 -5.41 16.96 36.36
C MET A 108 -5.23 17.08 37.88
N ASP A 109 -6.16 16.53 38.67
CA ASP A 109 -6.18 16.64 40.14
C ASP A 109 -5.29 15.59 40.85
N GLU A 110 -5.10 14.39 40.28
CA GLU A 110 -4.27 13.33 40.90
C GLU A 110 -2.89 13.09 40.25
N PHE A 111 -2.64 13.49 39.00
CA PHE A 111 -1.48 12.97 38.25
C PHE A 111 -0.74 13.97 37.33
N SER A 112 -0.94 15.27 37.50
CA SER A 112 -0.40 16.28 36.57
C SER A 112 1.14 16.38 36.50
N GLY A 113 1.88 15.76 37.41
CA GLY A 113 3.35 15.65 37.35
C GLY A 113 3.89 14.28 36.90
N ASP A 114 3.27 13.17 37.31
CA ASP A 114 3.92 11.85 37.28
C ASP A 114 3.70 11.05 35.97
N ILE A 115 2.58 11.27 35.26
CA ILE A 115 2.28 10.48 34.05
C ILE A 115 3.08 10.95 32.84
N LEU A 116 3.27 12.27 32.68
CA LEU A 116 4.07 12.81 31.58
C LEU A 116 5.57 12.55 31.76
N ASP A 117 6.05 12.50 33.01
CA ASP A 117 7.42 12.09 33.35
C ASP A 117 7.65 10.58 33.17
N SER A 118 6.59 9.76 33.09
CA SER A 118 6.66 8.32 32.85
C SER A 118 6.71 7.92 31.37
N ILE A 119 6.48 8.87 30.46
CA ILE A 119 6.52 8.60 29.01
C ILE A 119 7.98 8.49 28.59
N HIS A 120 8.34 7.33 28.03
CA HIS A 120 9.68 7.13 27.49
C HIS A 120 9.94 8.08 26.32
N GLU A 121 11.15 8.64 26.21
CA GLU A 121 11.49 9.66 25.21
C GLU A 121 11.24 9.19 23.76
N SER A 122 11.31 7.88 23.49
CA SER A 122 10.92 7.30 22.20
C SER A 122 9.46 7.55 21.85
N ASP A 123 8.57 7.49 22.83
CA ASP A 123 7.13 7.56 22.65
C ASP A 123 6.67 9.01 22.58
N ALA A 124 7.37 9.91 23.28
CA ALA A 124 7.19 11.35 23.14
C ALA A 124 7.44 11.83 21.70
N SER A 125 8.41 11.24 20.99
CA SER A 125 8.67 11.54 19.59
C SER A 125 7.54 11.07 18.65
N LEU A 126 6.97 9.89 18.93
CA LEU A 126 5.84 9.35 18.18
C LEU A 126 4.58 10.21 18.36
N LEU A 127 4.29 10.62 19.59
CA LEU A 127 3.17 11.51 19.91
C LEU A 127 3.35 12.88 19.25
N LYS A 128 4.56 13.45 19.30
CA LYS A 128 4.86 14.70 18.60
C LYS A 128 4.59 14.59 17.10
N ASP A 129 5.00 13.49 16.47
CA ASP A 129 4.75 13.25 15.06
C ASP A 129 3.28 12.91 14.74
N GLU A 130 2.48 12.46 15.70
CA GLU A 130 1.04 12.26 15.54
C GLU A 130 0.28 13.59 15.56
N PHE A 131 0.58 14.46 16.53
CA PHE A 131 -0.12 15.75 16.70
C PHE A 131 0.42 16.87 15.79
N PHE A 132 1.72 16.86 15.48
CA PHE A 132 2.39 17.93 14.74
C PHE A 132 3.15 17.45 13.50
N GLY A 133 3.05 16.17 13.16
CA GLY A 133 3.76 15.61 12.01
C GLY A 133 3.21 16.11 10.67
N ASP A 134 4.09 16.18 9.69
CA ASP A 134 3.72 16.54 8.32
C ASP A 134 3.16 15.32 7.57
N GLU A 135 1.84 15.30 7.34
CA GLU A 135 1.17 14.27 6.56
C GLU A 135 1.75 14.12 5.15
N GLN A 136 2.24 15.22 4.55
CA GLN A 136 2.78 15.20 3.19
C GLN A 136 4.03 14.34 3.11
N THR A 137 4.98 14.49 4.04
CA THR A 137 6.23 13.69 4.05
C THR A 137 5.97 12.20 4.22
N ARG A 138 4.97 11.82 5.03
CA ARG A 138 4.56 10.43 5.20
C ARG A 138 3.96 9.89 3.90
N SER A 139 3.11 10.68 3.25
CA SER A 139 2.52 10.31 1.97
C SER A 139 3.58 10.12 0.90
N ASP A 140 4.58 11.00 0.82
CA ASP A 140 5.68 10.91 -0.15
C ASP A 140 6.58 9.69 0.12
N CYS A 141 6.81 9.38 1.39
CA CYS A 141 7.48 8.15 1.79
C CYS A 141 6.68 6.94 1.29
N LEU A 142 5.39 6.85 1.60
CA LEU A 142 4.54 5.75 1.13
C LEU A 142 4.53 5.63 -0.40
N GLN A 143 4.52 6.74 -1.12
CA GLN A 143 4.61 6.73 -2.58
C GLN A 143 5.91 6.07 -3.08
N LYS A 144 7.03 6.34 -2.41
CA LYS A 144 8.33 5.72 -2.73
C LYS A 144 8.33 4.21 -2.48
N TRP A 145 7.69 3.75 -1.41
CA TRP A 145 7.58 2.33 -1.08
C TRP A 145 6.66 1.59 -2.05
N LEU A 146 5.50 2.16 -2.36
CA LEU A 146 4.53 1.59 -3.30
C LEU A 146 5.02 1.62 -4.75
N LYS A 147 5.98 2.50 -5.08
CA LYS A 147 6.48 2.73 -6.45
C LYS A 147 5.32 3.02 -7.39
N PHE A 148 4.66 4.17 -7.22
CA PHE A 148 3.52 4.57 -8.05
C PHE A 148 3.81 4.38 -9.55
N ARG A 149 2.83 3.78 -10.26
CA ARG A 149 2.92 3.47 -11.70
C ARG A 149 4.14 2.61 -12.09
N ARG A 150 4.61 1.72 -11.21
CA ARG A 150 5.80 0.86 -11.41
C ARG A 150 5.91 0.27 -12.82
N GLU A 151 4.86 -0.37 -13.30
CA GLU A 151 4.89 -1.10 -14.59
C GLU A 151 4.55 -0.23 -15.81
N VAL A 152 3.96 0.95 -15.60
CA VAL A 152 3.41 1.78 -16.68
C VAL A 152 4.31 2.98 -16.99
N SER A 153 5.02 3.49 -15.97
CA SER A 153 5.90 4.66 -16.08
C SER A 153 6.95 4.50 -17.18
N ASP A 154 7.54 3.31 -17.30
CA ASP A 154 8.55 2.99 -18.31
C ASP A 154 8.07 3.22 -19.76
N TYR A 155 6.76 3.14 -20.03
CA TYR A 155 6.18 3.34 -21.37
C TYR A 155 5.51 4.71 -21.54
N GLN A 156 5.31 5.44 -20.45
CA GLN A 156 4.71 6.78 -20.44
C GLN A 156 5.76 7.90 -20.41
N SER A 157 6.95 7.61 -19.88
CA SER A 157 8.06 8.56 -19.87
C SER A 157 8.56 8.84 -21.30
N TYR A 158 8.88 10.11 -21.56
CA TYR A 158 9.38 10.52 -22.87
C TYR A 158 10.75 9.91 -23.16
N LEU A 159 10.87 9.19 -24.27
CA LEU A 159 12.12 8.57 -24.76
C LEU A 159 12.84 7.66 -23.73
N SER A 160 12.11 7.01 -22.85
CA SER A 160 12.63 6.10 -21.82
C SER A 160 13.18 4.76 -22.36
N VAL A 161 12.71 4.33 -23.53
CA VAL A 161 13.12 3.10 -24.22
C VAL A 161 13.97 3.47 -25.43
N PRO A 162 15.28 3.16 -25.43
CA PRO A 162 16.17 3.48 -26.53
C PRO A 162 15.79 2.66 -27.77
N ILE A 163 16.00 3.24 -28.96
CA ILE A 163 15.62 2.63 -30.25
C ILE A 163 16.27 1.25 -30.43
N SER A 164 17.50 1.06 -29.96
CA SER A 164 18.22 -0.22 -30.01
C SER A 164 17.50 -1.35 -29.26
N GLU A 165 16.68 -1.01 -28.27
CA GLU A 165 15.97 -1.97 -27.41
C GLU A 165 14.49 -2.12 -27.80
N GLN A 166 14.05 -1.51 -28.90
CA GLN A 166 12.67 -1.63 -29.41
C GLN A 166 12.48 -2.91 -30.25
N ASN A 167 13.00 -4.02 -29.75
CA ASN A 167 12.94 -5.33 -30.41
C ASN A 167 12.23 -6.37 -29.55
N ALA A 168 11.62 -7.38 -30.17
CA ALA A 168 10.90 -8.43 -29.45
C ALA A 168 11.79 -9.35 -28.60
N TRP A 169 13.10 -9.34 -28.80
CA TRP A 169 14.06 -10.12 -28.01
C TRP A 169 14.78 -9.28 -26.95
N SER A 170 14.60 -7.95 -26.98
CA SER A 170 15.18 -7.04 -25.98
C SER A 170 14.50 -7.20 -24.63
N ALA A 171 15.32 -7.32 -23.58
CA ALA A 171 14.86 -7.55 -22.21
C ALA A 171 14.82 -6.25 -21.38
N TRP A 172 14.50 -5.13 -22.02
CA TRP A 172 14.56 -3.79 -21.38
C TRP A 172 13.62 -3.65 -20.18
N TYR A 173 12.47 -4.34 -20.20
CA TYR A 173 11.49 -4.38 -19.11
C TYR A 173 11.97 -5.10 -17.84
N LEU A 174 13.19 -5.65 -17.82
CA LEU A 174 13.79 -6.30 -16.65
C LEU A 174 14.89 -5.47 -15.98
N ARG A 175 15.22 -4.29 -16.52
CA ARG A 175 16.34 -3.45 -16.05
C ARG A 175 16.27 -3.04 -14.57
N HIS A 176 15.07 -2.95 -14.01
CA HIS A 176 14.83 -2.57 -12.62
C HIS A 176 14.86 -3.75 -11.65
N VAL A 177 14.95 -4.99 -12.14
CA VAL A 177 15.08 -6.18 -11.31
C VAL A 177 16.50 -6.21 -10.75
N LYS A 178 16.63 -6.05 -9.44
CA LYS A 178 17.90 -6.15 -8.72
C LYS A 178 17.86 -7.43 -7.89
N GLY A 179 18.69 -8.41 -8.24
CA GLY A 179 18.91 -9.57 -7.39
C GLY A 179 19.87 -9.21 -6.25
N ASN A 180 19.57 -9.67 -5.03
CA ASN A 180 20.55 -9.63 -3.96
C ASN A 180 21.60 -10.72 -4.22
N PHE A 181 22.67 -10.36 -4.93
CA PHE A 181 23.86 -11.20 -5.03
C PHE A 181 24.63 -11.14 -3.70
N SER A 182 24.04 -11.66 -2.62
CA SER A 182 24.82 -12.06 -1.45
C SER A 182 25.62 -13.28 -1.88
N ASN A 183 26.93 -13.06 -2.10
CA ASN A 183 27.95 -14.05 -2.44
C ASN A 183 27.60 -15.49 -2.03
N SER A 184 27.48 -16.35 -3.05
CA SER A 184 27.66 -17.79 -2.93
C SER A 184 29.01 -18.13 -2.34
#